data_AF-A0A2S0Q590-F1
#
_entry.id   AF-A0A2S0Q590-F1
#
_cell.length_a   1.000
_cell.length_b   1.000
_cell.length_c   1.000
_cell.angle_alpha   90.00
_cell.angle_beta   90.00
_cell.angle_gamma   90.00
#
_symmetry.space_group_name_H-M   'P 1'
#
loop_
_entity.id
_entity.type
_entity.pdbx_description
1 polymer ?
#
loop_
_entity_poly.entity_id
_entity_poly.type
_entity_poly.pdbx_seq_one_letter_code
_entity_poly.pdbx_strand_id
1 'polypeptide(L)'
;MDKILAELKAEYEAKPVKPQPQKNSAKSFTPQPPKSLSLDDRVLAELRADFAAEDEAEELKKQQELEQEKIRQAQIKAQKLEALKVEAQKWLKKLDPFSSEGLWFEKFAESYPSKLEAAIEYLQSNG
;
A
#
# COMPACT_ATOMS: atom_id res chain seq x y z
N MET A 1 -12.32 -9.19 2.33
CA MET A 1 -10.89 -9.26 2.69
C MET A 1 -10.65 -10.40 3.68
N ASP A 2 -11.32 -11.54 3.48
CA ASP A 2 -11.51 -12.56 4.53
C ASP A 2 -10.71 -13.84 4.24
N LYS A 3 -10.07 -13.90 3.07
CA LYS A 3 -9.33 -15.07 2.61
C LYS A 3 -8.00 -15.26 3.34
N ILE A 4 -7.35 -14.15 3.73
CA ILE A 4 -6.04 -14.18 4.40
C ILE A 4 -6.19 -14.62 5.86
N LEU A 5 -7.27 -14.21 6.52
CA LEU A 5 -7.53 -14.59 7.91
C LEU A 5 -7.89 -16.08 8.04
N ALA A 6 -8.57 -16.63 7.03
CA ALA A 6 -8.86 -18.07 6.96
C ALA A 6 -7.59 -18.92 6.80
N GLU A 7 -6.63 -18.46 5.99
CA GLU A 7 -5.37 -19.17 5.74
C GLU A 7 -4.50 -19.22 7.01
N LEU A 8 -4.44 -18.12 7.79
CA LEU A 8 -3.65 -18.06 9.02
C LEU A 8 -4.22 -18.96 10.13
N LYS A 9 -5.55 -19.09 10.21
CA LYS A 9 -6.22 -19.97 11.19
C LYS A 9 -6.02 -21.44 10.83
N ALA A 10 -6.09 -21.80 9.55
CA ALA A 10 -5.88 -23.17 9.08
C ALA A 10 -4.45 -23.67 9.33
N GLU A 11 -3.44 -22.80 9.19
CA GLU A 11 -2.04 -23.12 9.50
C GLU A 11 -1.81 -23.39 11.01
N TYR A 12 -2.63 -22.78 11.88
CA TYR A 12 -2.54 -22.95 13.33
C TYR A 12 -3.26 -24.22 13.84
N GLU A 13 -4.33 -24.65 13.15
CA GLU A 13 -5.09 -25.87 13.51
C GLU A 13 -4.51 -27.17 12.91
N ALA A 14 -3.65 -27.10 11.90
CA ALA A 14 -3.17 -28.28 11.16
C ALA A 14 -1.94 -29.02 11.76
N LYS A 15 -1.49 -28.71 12.99
CA LYS A 15 -0.36 -29.43 13.62
C LYS A 15 -0.81 -30.31 14.80
N PRO A 16 -1.11 -31.60 14.59
CA PRO A 16 -1.25 -32.55 15.68
C PRO A 16 0.15 -32.95 16.21
N VAL A 17 0.62 -32.26 17.25
CA VAL A 17 1.79 -32.72 18.02
C VAL A 17 1.34 -33.87 18.91
N LYS A 18 1.60 -35.11 18.46
CA LYS A 18 1.58 -36.32 19.30
C LYS A 18 2.76 -36.28 20.28
N PRO A 19 2.57 -36.49 21.59
CA PRO A 19 3.65 -36.83 22.50
C PRO A 19 3.74 -38.35 22.68
N GLN A 20 4.89 -38.92 22.32
CA GLN A 20 5.27 -40.30 22.61
C GLN A 20 5.76 -40.40 24.07
N PRO A 21 5.39 -41.44 24.86
CA PRO A 21 5.69 -41.48 26.28
C PRO A 21 7.10 -42.05 26.56
N GLN A 22 8.00 -41.23 27.10
CA GLN A 22 9.14 -41.73 27.86
C GLN A 22 8.69 -41.97 29.31
N LYS A 23 8.75 -43.24 29.73
CA LYS A 23 8.74 -43.65 31.14
C LYS A 23 9.77 -42.82 31.91
N ASN A 24 9.33 -42.18 32.99
CA ASN A 24 10.01 -42.19 34.28
C ASN A 24 9.07 -41.64 35.37
N SER A 25 9.29 -42.17 36.55
CA SER A 25 8.40 -42.25 37.70
C SER A 25 8.18 -40.95 38.49
N ALA A 26 7.00 -40.93 39.13
CA ALA A 26 6.70 -40.39 40.45
C ALA A 26 6.12 -38.95 40.57
N LYS A 27 5.04 -38.93 41.38
CA LYS A 27 4.37 -37.82 42.06
C LYS A 27 3.35 -37.03 41.25
N SER A 28 2.11 -37.48 41.41
CA SER A 28 0.88 -36.70 41.45
C SER A 28 1.11 -35.25 41.90
N PHE A 29 0.95 -34.32 40.97
CA PHE A 29 0.59 -32.94 41.28
C PHE A 29 -0.76 -32.67 40.66
N THR A 30 -1.72 -32.42 41.55
CA THR A 30 -3.07 -31.97 41.25
C THR A 30 -3.03 -30.71 40.36
N PRO A 31 -3.93 -30.58 39.36
CA PRO A 31 -4.08 -29.32 38.63
C PRO A 31 -4.61 -28.26 39.59
N GLN A 32 -3.80 -27.24 39.89
CA GLN A 32 -4.29 -26.07 40.61
C GLN A 32 -5.31 -25.33 39.73
N PRO A 33 -6.43 -24.85 40.30
CA PRO A 33 -7.42 -24.08 39.56
C PRO A 33 -6.79 -22.78 39.02
N PRO A 34 -7.35 -22.21 37.93
CA PRO A 34 -6.85 -20.97 37.37
C PRO A 34 -6.89 -19.88 38.46
N LYS A 35 -5.74 -19.24 38.72
CA LYS A 35 -5.66 -18.07 39.58
C LYS A 35 -6.78 -17.11 39.17
N SER A 36 -7.75 -16.90 40.05
CA SER A 36 -8.75 -15.84 39.88
C SER A 36 -7.99 -14.53 39.78
N LEU A 37 -7.91 -13.96 38.58
CA LEU A 37 -7.37 -12.62 38.35
C LEU A 37 -8.03 -11.69 39.37
N SER A 38 -7.21 -11.02 40.18
CA SER A 38 -7.73 -10.00 41.11
C SER A 38 -8.53 -8.97 40.31
N LEU A 39 -9.51 -8.32 40.95
CA LEU A 39 -10.28 -7.25 40.29
C LEU A 39 -9.36 -6.21 39.63
N ASP A 40 -8.22 -5.91 40.26
CA ASP A 40 -7.18 -5.05 39.73
C ASP A 40 -6.52 -5.59 38.44
N ASP A 41 -6.26 -6.90 38.35
CA ASP A 41 -5.70 -7.52 37.14
C ASP A 41 -6.68 -7.55 35.97
N ARG A 42 -7.99 -7.69 36.24
CA ARG A 42 -9.04 -7.61 35.21
C ARG A 42 -9.14 -6.20 34.64
N VAL A 43 -9.14 -5.19 35.52
CA VAL A 43 -9.16 -3.78 35.11
C VAL A 43 -7.91 -3.44 34.29
N LEU A 44 -6.74 -3.95 34.69
CA LEU A 44 -5.49 -3.73 33.95
C LEU A 44 -5.49 -4.40 32.57
N ALA A 45 -6.09 -5.60 32.46
CA ALA A 45 -6.19 -6.33 31.21
C ALA A 45 -7.15 -5.64 30.21
N GLU A 46 -8.26 -5.10 30.70
CA GLU A 46 -9.24 -4.36 29.91
C GLU A 46 -8.64 -3.06 29.38
N LEU A 47 -7.94 -2.30 30.23
CA LEU A 47 -7.24 -1.09 29.81
C LEU A 47 -6.19 -1.39 28.72
N ARG A 48 -5.41 -2.46 28.86
CA ARG A 48 -4.44 -2.89 27.84
C ARG A 48 -5.12 -3.27 26.52
N ALA A 49 -6.28 -3.93 26.58
CA ALA A 49 -7.04 -4.31 25.39
C ALA A 49 -7.59 -3.07 24.66
N ASP A 50 -8.08 -2.08 25.40
CA ASP A 50 -8.55 -0.81 24.84
C ASP A 50 -7.41 -0.05 24.15
N PHE A 51 -6.25 0.09 24.80
CA PHE A 51 -5.07 0.72 24.18
C PHE A 51 -4.58 -0.03 22.93
N ALA A 52 -4.61 -1.37 22.93
CA ALA A 52 -4.21 -2.14 21.76
C ALA A 52 -5.21 -1.98 20.59
N ALA A 53 -6.51 -1.96 20.89
CA ALA A 53 -7.54 -1.72 19.88
C ALA A 53 -7.49 -0.29 19.32
N GLU A 54 -7.17 0.69 20.15
CA GLU A 54 -7.04 2.10 19.76
C GLU A 54 -5.80 2.33 18.89
N ASP A 55 -4.67 1.67 19.21
CA ASP A 55 -3.45 1.68 18.40
C ASP A 55 -3.70 1.04 17.01
N GLU A 56 -4.36 -0.13 16.96
CA GLU A 56 -4.74 -0.78 15.70
C GLU A 56 -5.67 0.11 14.84
N ALA A 57 -6.63 0.79 15.47
CA ALA A 57 -7.55 1.69 14.79
C ALA A 57 -6.84 2.94 14.25
N GLU A 58 -5.89 3.51 15.01
CA GLU A 58 -5.09 4.66 14.58
C GLU A 58 -4.15 4.30 13.42
N GLU A 59 -3.51 3.13 13.47
CA GLU A 59 -2.68 2.63 12.37
C GLU A 59 -3.50 2.40 11.08
N LEU A 60 -4.69 1.81 11.21
CA LEU A 60 -5.62 1.63 10.08
C LEU A 60 -6.03 2.96 9.46
N LYS A 61 -6.37 3.95 10.30
CA LYS A 61 -6.76 5.28 9.84
C LYS A 61 -5.62 5.98 9.11
N LYS A 62 -4.40 5.91 9.67
CA LYS A 62 -3.20 6.46 9.05
C LYS A 62 -2.88 5.81 7.70
N GLN A 63 -3.07 4.50 7.58
CA GLN A 63 -2.92 3.80 6.30
C GLN A 63 -3.94 4.27 5.26
N GLN A 64 -5.22 4.42 5.65
CA GLN A 64 -6.26 4.93 4.77
C GLN A 64 -5.98 6.36 4.30
N GLU A 65 -5.56 7.25 5.19
CA GLU A 65 -5.19 8.63 4.84
C GLU A 65 -4.02 8.65 3.86
N LEU A 66 -2.99 7.82 4.07
CA LEU A 66 -1.85 7.73 3.16
C LEU A 66 -2.26 7.20 1.78
N GLU A 67 -3.15 6.21 1.72
CA GLU A 67 -3.67 5.67 0.47
C GLU A 67 -4.52 6.71 -0.27
N GLN A 68 -5.37 7.43 0.44
CA GLN A 68 -6.19 8.49 -0.14
C GLN A 68 -5.34 9.64 -0.70
N GLU A 69 -4.29 10.04 0.01
CA GLU A 69 -3.35 11.05 -0.48
C GLU A 69 -2.59 10.55 -1.72
N LYS A 70 -2.17 9.28 -1.76
CA LYS A 70 -1.57 8.69 -2.97
C LYS A 70 -2.52 8.71 -4.16
N ILE A 71 -3.79 8.36 -3.96
CA ILE A 71 -4.81 8.41 -5.01
C ILE A 71 -4.99 9.85 -5.50
N ARG A 72 -5.08 10.81 -4.59
CA ARG A 72 -5.20 12.24 -4.93
C ARG A 72 -4.01 12.72 -5.74
N GLN A 73 -2.79 12.40 -5.31
CA GLN A 73 -1.56 12.75 -6.03
C GLN A 73 -1.52 12.11 -7.42
N ALA A 74 -1.92 10.84 -7.53
CA ALA A 74 -2.00 10.15 -8.81
C ALA A 74 -3.01 10.82 -9.76
N GLN A 75 -4.19 11.21 -9.26
CA GLN A 75 -5.18 11.95 -10.04
C GLN A 75 -4.66 13.30 -10.51
N ILE A 76 -4.02 14.08 -9.64
CA ILE A 76 -3.44 15.37 -10.02
C ILE A 76 -2.37 15.19 -11.10
N LYS A 77 -1.49 14.20 -10.96
CA LYS A 77 -0.48 13.87 -11.97
C LYS A 77 -1.12 13.46 -13.30
N ALA A 78 -2.15 12.61 -13.25
CA ALA A 78 -2.88 12.19 -14.45
C ALA A 78 -3.51 13.39 -15.18
N GLN A 79 -4.21 14.27 -14.44
CA GLN A 79 -4.80 15.48 -15.02
C GLN A 79 -3.74 16.41 -15.64
N LYS A 80 -2.59 16.58 -14.98
CA LYS A 80 -1.46 17.36 -15.53
C LYS A 80 -0.95 16.76 -16.83
N LEU A 81 -0.76 15.44 -16.87
CA LEU A 81 -0.32 14.74 -18.09
C LEU A 81 -1.36 14.84 -19.21
N GLU A 82 -2.66 14.74 -18.90
CA GLU A 82 -3.73 14.93 -19.89
C GLU A 82 -3.77 16.36 -20.43
N ALA A 83 -3.63 17.36 -19.56
CA ALA A 83 -3.54 18.75 -19.98
C ALA A 83 -2.33 18.99 -20.90
N LEU A 84 -1.16 18.48 -20.52
CA LEU A 84 0.06 18.53 -21.33
C LEU A 84 -0.12 17.81 -22.67
N LYS A 85 -0.78 16.65 -22.69
CA LYS A 85 -1.10 15.93 -23.94
C LYS A 85 -1.95 16.79 -24.88
N VAL A 86 -2.98 17.44 -24.35
CA VAL A 86 -3.85 18.33 -25.14
C VAL A 86 -3.08 19.54 -25.66
N GLU A 87 -2.22 20.12 -24.83
CA GLU A 87 -1.37 21.24 -25.22
C GLU A 87 -0.34 20.84 -26.28
N ALA A 88 0.34 19.71 -26.09
CA ALA A 88 1.26 19.10 -27.05
C ALA A 88 0.58 18.86 -28.40
N GLN A 89 -0.63 18.29 -28.41
CA GLN A 89 -1.39 18.13 -29.65
C GLN A 89 -1.72 19.46 -30.32
N LYS A 90 -2.09 20.49 -29.55
CA LYS A 90 -2.38 21.82 -30.10
C LYS A 90 -1.12 22.48 -30.65
N TRP A 91 -0.01 22.37 -29.95
CA TRP A 91 1.29 22.90 -30.36
C TRP A 91 1.74 22.20 -31.66
N LEU A 92 1.70 20.88 -31.71
CA LEU A 92 2.10 20.09 -32.87
C LEU A 92 1.23 20.37 -34.11
N LYS A 93 -0.05 20.71 -33.93
CA LYS A 93 -0.92 21.17 -35.03
C LYS A 93 -0.60 22.59 -35.52
N LYS A 94 -0.06 23.44 -34.66
CA LYS A 94 0.37 24.81 -35.00
C LYS A 94 1.80 24.85 -35.52
N LEU A 95 2.60 23.85 -35.16
CA LEU A 95 3.99 23.73 -35.56
C LEU A 95 4.07 23.55 -37.07
N ASP A 96 4.74 24.49 -37.73
CA ASP A 96 5.01 24.41 -39.16
C ASP A 96 6.20 23.46 -39.39
N PRO A 97 6.03 22.35 -40.15
CA PRO A 97 7.11 21.41 -40.45
C PRO A 97 8.32 22.05 -41.13
N PHE A 98 8.14 23.19 -41.83
CA PHE A 98 9.22 23.88 -42.53
C PHE A 98 9.85 25.02 -41.72
N SER A 99 9.33 25.31 -40.52
CA SER A 99 9.96 26.24 -39.59
C SER A 99 11.24 25.65 -39.00
N SER A 100 12.16 26.51 -38.55
CA SER A 100 13.36 26.09 -37.81
C SER A 100 13.01 25.23 -36.58
N GLU A 101 11.92 25.56 -35.89
CA GLU A 101 11.41 24.75 -34.76
C GLU A 101 10.82 23.42 -35.21
N GLY A 102 10.13 23.38 -36.35
CA GLY A 102 9.58 22.14 -36.92
C GLY A 102 10.69 21.17 -37.32
N LEU A 103 11.70 21.64 -38.04
CA LEU A 103 12.84 20.83 -38.46
C LEU A 103 13.67 20.30 -37.28
N TRP A 104 13.87 21.14 -36.26
CA TRP A 104 14.52 20.71 -35.03
C TRP A 104 13.67 19.67 -34.28
N PHE A 105 12.35 19.90 -34.18
CA PHE A 105 11.44 19.00 -33.49
C PHE A 105 11.34 17.63 -34.17
N GLU A 106 11.40 17.56 -35.50
CA GLU A 106 11.47 16.28 -36.22
C GLU A 106 12.69 15.47 -35.78
N LYS A 107 13.86 16.11 -35.66
CA LYS A 107 15.09 15.45 -35.17
C LYS A 107 15.02 15.07 -33.70
N PHE A 108 14.39 15.89 -32.89
CA PHE A 108 14.15 15.58 -31.49
C PHE A 108 13.22 14.36 -31.34
N ALA A 109 12.12 14.34 -32.11
CA ALA A 109 11.11 13.30 -32.07
C ALA A 109 11.58 11.95 -32.62
N GLU A 110 12.65 11.90 -33.42
CA GLU A 110 13.27 10.63 -33.88
C GLU A 110 13.70 9.73 -32.71
N SER A 111 14.00 10.30 -31.54
CA SER A 111 14.40 9.55 -30.35
C SER A 111 13.24 9.03 -29.50
N TYR A 112 12.01 9.45 -29.81
CA TYR A 112 10.80 9.08 -29.07
C TYR A 112 9.93 8.11 -29.87
N PRO A 113 9.11 7.27 -29.21
CA PRO A 113 8.19 6.37 -29.90
C PRO A 113 7.13 7.12 -30.72
N SER A 114 6.81 8.35 -30.32
CA SER A 114 5.84 9.19 -31.01
C SER A 114 6.21 10.67 -30.94
N LYS A 115 5.81 11.43 -31.98
CA LYS A 115 5.93 12.90 -31.97
C LYS A 115 5.10 13.52 -30.84
N LEU A 116 4.01 12.88 -30.42
CA LEU A 116 3.22 13.38 -29.31
C LEU A 116 4.01 13.32 -27.99
N GLU A 117 4.72 12.22 -27.71
CA GLU A 117 5.57 12.10 -26.52
C GLU A 117 6.73 13.09 -26.53
N ALA A 118 7.37 13.28 -27.68
CA ALA A 118 8.38 14.31 -27.84
C ALA A 118 7.81 15.71 -27.55
N ALA A 119 6.62 16.04 -28.07
CA ALA A 119 6.00 17.34 -27.81
C ALA A 119 5.63 17.53 -26.33
N ILE A 120 5.20 16.47 -25.64
CA ILE A 120 4.94 16.51 -24.19
C ILE A 120 6.23 16.80 -23.43
N GLU A 121 7.32 16.09 -23.73
CA GLU A 121 8.61 16.28 -23.08
C GLU A 121 9.16 17.69 -23.32
N TYR A 122 9.08 18.17 -24.56
CA TYR A 122 9.49 19.52 -24.91
C TYR A 122 8.70 20.58 -24.14
N LEU A 123 7.36 20.51 -24.14
CA LEU A 123 6.53 21.46 -23.40
C LEU A 123 6.72 21.36 -21.89
N GLN A 124 7.03 20.17 -21.37
CA GLN A 124 7.33 19.99 -19.95
C GLN A 124 8.69 20.60 -19.55
N SER A 125 9.67 20.61 -20.47
CA SER A 125 11.00 21.19 -20.25
C SER A 125 11.05 22.70 -20.50
N ASN A 126 10.17 23.23 -21.36
CA ASN A 126 10.11 24.65 -21.75
C ASN A 126 8.97 25.47 -21.12
N GLY A 127 8.14 24.88 -20.24
CA GLY A 127 7.02 25.56 -19.56
C GLY A 127 7.37 26.02 -18.14
#